data_AF-A0A382RL12-F1
#
_entry.id   AF-A0A382RL12-F1
#
_cell.length_a   1.000
_cell.length_b   1.000
_cell.length_c   1.000
_cell.angle_alpha   90.00
_cell.angle_beta   90.00
_cell.angle_gamma   90.00
#
_symmetry.space_group_name_H-M   'P 1'
#
loop_
_entity.id
_entity.type
_entity.pdbx_description
1 polymer ?
#
loop_
_entity_poly.entity_id
_entity_poly.type
_entity_poly.pdbx_seq_one_letter_code
_entity_poly.pdbx_strand_id
1 'polypeptide(L)' 'QVTIAIRRDWTWRSVTGPADLIGPDDLPDGIDAEALRLLLREVFQAASGTHDDFDEYDRVMADEGRVAVFVAPERILGNY' A
#
# COMPACT_ATOMS: atom_id res chain seq x y z
N GLN A 1 -15.07 -0.49 -1.34
CA GLN A 1 -14.55 -1.86 -1.56
C GLN A 1 -13.66 -1.88 -2.79
N VAL A 2 -12.61 -2.70 -2.77
CA VAL A 2 -11.62 -2.90 -3.85
C VAL A 2 -11.38 -4.39 -4.05
N THR A 3 -11.00 -4.79 -5.27
CA THR A 3 -10.48 -6.13 -5.56
C THR A 3 -9.07 -6.04 -6.11
N ILE A 4 -8.13 -6.74 -5.47
CA ILE A 4 -6.75 -6.91 -5.95
C ILE A 4 -6.65 -8.31 -6.54
N ALA A 5 -6.16 -8.42 -7.78
CA ALA A 5 -5.91 -9.70 -8.44
C ALA A 5 -4.43 -9.83 -8.79
N ILE A 6 -3.85 -10.96 -8.42
CA ILE A 6 -2.49 -11.35 -8.79
C ILE A 6 -2.54 -12.61 -9.65
N ARG A 7 -1.71 -12.66 -10.70
CA ARG A 7 -1.63 -13.78 -11.63
C ARG A 7 -0.19 -14.23 -11.80
N ARG A 8 0.02 -15.54 -11.81
CA ARG A 8 1.25 -16.19 -12.24
C ARG A 8 0.88 -17.29 -13.22
N ASP A 9 1.36 -17.17 -14.45
CA ASP A 9 0.98 -18.05 -15.57
C ASP A 9 -0.56 -18.10 -15.75
N TRP A 10 -1.15 -19.29 -15.70
CA TRP A 10 -2.60 -19.52 -15.80
C TRP A 10 -3.32 -19.50 -14.45
N THR A 11 -2.57 -19.42 -13.34
CA THR A 11 -3.10 -19.41 -11.98
C THR A 11 -3.29 -17.97 -11.51
N TRP A 12 -4.44 -17.66 -10.94
CA TRP A 12 -4.72 -16.35 -10.36
C TRP A 12 -5.32 -16.48 -8.95
N ARG A 13 -5.10 -15.45 -8.14
CA ARG A 13 -5.74 -15.23 -6.85
C ARG A 13 -6.26 -13.81 -6.82
N SER A 14 -7.44 -13.59 -6.27
CA SER A 14 -7.95 -12.25 -5.98
C SER A 14 -8.40 -12.13 -4.55
N VAL A 15 -8.23 -10.95 -3.98
CA VAL A 15 -8.74 -10.55 -2.68
C VAL A 15 -9.71 -9.40 -2.88
N THR A 16 -10.91 -9.49 -2.34
CA THR A 16 -11.91 -8.41 -2.30
C THR A 16 -12.20 -8.03 -0.85
N GLY A 17 -12.33 -6.74 -0.58
CA GLY A 17 -12.79 -6.22 0.70
C GLY A 17 -12.82 -4.69 0.77
N PRO A 18 -13.14 -4.09 1.93
CA PRO A 18 -13.05 -2.65 2.12
C PRO A 18 -11.60 -2.19 2.00
N ALA A 19 -11.43 -0.93 1.60
CA ALA A 19 -10.11 -0.33 1.44
C ALA A 19 -10.07 1.00 2.18
N ASP A 20 -9.04 1.19 2.98
CA ASP A 20 -8.71 2.44 3.65
C ASP A 20 -7.55 3.11 2.91
N LEU A 21 -7.69 4.41 2.66
CA LEU A 21 -6.70 5.23 1.97
C LEU A 21 -6.07 6.17 2.99
N ILE A 22 -4.75 6.14 3.10
CA ILE A 22 -4.00 7.04 3.99
C ILE A 22 -3.01 7.79 3.12
N GLY A 23 -3.22 9.09 2.98
CA GLY A 23 -2.44 9.96 2.11
C GLY A 23 -2.23 11.34 2.73
N PRO A 24 -1.36 12.16 2.14
CA PRO A 24 -1.02 13.47 2.70
C PRO A 24 -2.20 14.45 2.75
N ASP A 25 -3.21 14.27 1.88
CA ASP A 25 -4.39 15.12 1.81
C ASP A 25 -5.52 14.71 2.78
N ASP A 26 -5.49 13.47 3.29
CA ASP A 26 -6.53 12.90 4.15
C ASP A 26 -5.89 11.98 5.19
N LEU A 27 -5.35 12.60 6.24
CA LEU A 27 -4.69 11.91 7.34
C LEU A 27 -5.71 11.54 8.43
N PRO A 28 -5.77 10.27 8.86
CA PRO A 28 -6.57 9.87 10.01
C PRO A 28 -6.12 10.56 11.30
N ASP A 29 -7.05 10.71 12.24
CA ASP A 29 -6.75 11.25 13.57
C ASP A 29 -5.63 10.46 14.24
N GLY A 30 -4.55 11.16 14.61
CA GLY A 30 -3.38 10.57 15.26
C GLY A 30 -2.25 10.11 14.31
N ILE A 31 -2.41 10.27 13.00
CA ILE A 31 -1.34 10.10 12.02
C ILE A 31 -0.89 11.48 11.52
N ASP A 32 0.37 11.83 11.76
CA ASP A 32 0.98 13.02 11.17
C ASP A 32 1.78 12.66 9.90
N ALA A 33 2.32 13.68 9.24
CA ALA A 33 3.10 13.51 8.01
C ALA A 33 4.33 12.60 8.21
N GLU A 34 4.92 12.61 9.40
CA GLU A 34 6.08 11.78 9.74
C GLU A 34 5.67 10.31 9.90
N ALA A 35 4.55 10.04 10.56
CA ALA A 35 3.98 8.70 10.66
C ALA A 35 3.57 8.16 9.27
N LEU A 36 3.02 8.99 8.39
CA LEU A 36 2.73 8.60 7.01
C LEU A 36 4.01 8.24 6.23
N ARG A 37 5.08 9.05 6.36
CA ARG A 37 6.37 8.78 5.73
C ARG A 37 6.93 7.41 6.12
N LEU A 38 6.91 7.10 7.42
CA LEU A 38 7.35 5.80 7.93
C LEU A 38 6.45 4.66 7.46
N LEU A 39 5.13 4.85 7.46
CA LEU A 39 4.17 3.86 6.98
C LEU A 39 4.42 3.49 5.51
N LEU A 40 4.68 4.47 4.65
CA LEU A 40 5.00 4.24 3.24
C LEU A 40 6.30 3.43 3.08
N ARG A 41 7.33 3.75 3.87
CA ARG A 41 8.58 2.96 3.91
C ARG A 41 8.31 1.51 4.35
N GLU A 42 7.51 1.29 5.38
CA GLU A 42 7.16 -0.06 5.86
C GLU A 42 6.43 -0.87 4.79
N VAL A 43 5.43 -0.27 4.13
CA VAL A 43 4.70 -0.91 3.02
C VAL A 43 5.66 -1.27 1.88
N PHE A 44 6.56 -0.36 1.51
CA PHE A 44 7.56 -0.61 0.47
C PHE A 44 8.49 -1.77 0.85
N GLN A 45 9.02 -1.76 2.07
CA GLN A 45 9.94 -2.79 2.55
C GLN A 45 9.27 -4.17 2.61
N ALA A 46 8.01 -4.24 3.05
CA ALA A 46 7.25 -5.48 3.09
C ALA A 46 7.02 -6.07 1.68
N ALA A 47 6.88 -5.21 0.66
CA ALA A 47 6.62 -5.64 -0.71
C ALA A 47 7.88 -5.93 -1.53
N SER A 48 8.95 -5.16 -1.34
CA SER A 48 10.12 -5.16 -2.22
C SER A 48 11.46 -5.45 -1.51
N GLY A 49 11.53 -5.41 -0.18
CA GLY A 49 12.77 -5.61 0.58
C GLY A 49 13.53 -4.30 0.86
N THR A 50 14.84 -4.27 0.65
CA THR A 50 15.68 -3.10 1.00
C THR A 50 15.67 -2.02 -0.08
N HIS A 51 15.81 -0.77 0.34
CA HIS A 51 16.04 0.38 -0.54
C HIS A 51 17.34 1.07 -0.14
N ASP A 52 18.13 1.51 -1.11
CA ASP A 52 19.47 2.08 -0.87
C ASP A 52 19.43 3.56 -0.50
N ASP A 53 18.40 4.29 -0.93
CA ASP A 53 18.22 5.72 -0.62
C ASP A 53 16.77 6.02 -0.20
N PHE A 54 16.50 5.94 1.09
CA PHE A 54 15.17 6.25 1.60
C PHE A 54 14.88 7.76 1.68
N ASP A 55 15.90 8.63 1.62
CA ASP A 55 15.68 10.07 1.71
C ASP A 55 15.16 10.62 0.38
N GLU A 56 15.64 10.08 -0.75
CA GLU A 56 15.05 10.30 -2.06
C GLU A 56 13.62 9.75 -2.14
N TYR A 57 13.43 8.51 -1.66
CA TYR A 57 12.13 7.84 -1.63
C TYR A 57 11.07 8.70 -0.93
N ASP A 58 11.38 9.22 0.26
CA ASP A 58 10.44 10.04 1.03
C ASP A 58 10.06 11.33 0.32
N ARG A 59 11.04 11.98 -0.31
CA ARG A 59 10.81 13.23 -1.05
C ARG A 59 9.86 12.98 -2.21
N VAL A 60 10.11 11.94 -3.00
CA VAL A 60 9.25 11.55 -4.13
C VAL A 60 7.85 11.17 -3.65
N MET A 61 7.73 10.39 -2.56
CA MET A 61 6.44 10.00 -2.01
C MET A 61 5.60 11.19 -1.57
N ALA A 62 6.22 12.19 -0.95
CA ALA A 62 5.57 13.42 -0.54
C ALA A 62 5.21 14.32 -1.73
N ASP A 63 6.16 14.58 -2.63
CA ASP A 63 5.99 15.46 -3.80
C ASP A 63 4.91 14.94 -4.76
N GLU A 64 4.81 13.62 -4.92
CA GLU A 64 3.81 12.99 -5.79
C GLU A 64 2.48 12.67 -5.09
N GLY A 65 2.33 13.02 -3.81
CA GLY A 65 1.09 12.80 -3.06
C GLY A 65 0.72 11.32 -2.93
N ARG A 66 1.70 10.43 -2.72
CA ARG A 66 1.49 8.97 -2.72
C ARG A 66 0.65 8.52 -1.52
N VAL A 67 -0.19 7.53 -1.78
CA VAL A 67 -1.21 7.06 -0.83
C VAL A 67 -0.99 5.57 -0.51
N ALA A 68 -1.04 5.22 0.77
CA ALA A 68 -1.07 3.85 1.21
C ALA A 68 -2.51 3.30 1.12
N VAL A 69 -2.65 2.12 0.51
CA VAL A 69 -3.96 1.46 0.34
C VAL A 69 -3.97 0.18 1.16
N PHE A 70 -4.80 0.15 2.21
CA PHE A 70 -4.99 -1.03 3.06
C PHE A 70 -6.28 -1.72 2.68
N VAL A 71 -6.19 -2.98 2.25
CA VAL A 71 -7.37 -3.79 1.91
C VAL A 71 -7.57 -4.87 2.97
N ALA A 72 -8.66 -4.79 3.73
CA ALA A 72 -9.04 -5.85 4.65
C ALA A 72 -9.71 -6.99 3.88
N PRO A 73 -9.12 -8.20 3.80
CA PRO A 73 -9.63 -9.28 2.96
C PRO A 73 -10.94 -9.85 3.51
N GLU A 74 -12.03 -9.76 2.75
CA GLU A 74 -13.32 -10.39 3.08
C GLU A 74 -13.60 -11.62 2.23
N ARG A 75 -13.13 -11.61 0.97
CA ARG A 75 -13.33 -12.72 0.04
C ARG A 75 -12.08 -12.99 -0.77
N ILE A 76 -11.65 -14.25 -0.79
CA ILE A 76 -10.52 -14.72 -1.60
C ILE A 76 -11.04 -15.68 -2.66
N LEU A 77 -10.72 -15.42 -3.93
CA LEU A 77 -11.04 -16.30 -5.06
C LEU A 77 -9.78 -16.68 -5.83
N GLY A 78 -9.86 -17.72 -6.65
CA GLY A 78 -8.79 -18.12 -7.57
C GLY A 78 -9.06 -19.46 -8.24
N ASN A 79 -8.22 -19.82 -9.22
CA ASN A 79 -8.20 -21.14 -9.84
C ASN A 79 -6.94 -21.92 -9.43
N TYR A 80 -7.03 -23.24 -9.33
CA TYR A 80 -5.85 -24.09 -9.18
C TYR A 80 -5.20 -24.35 -10.54
#